data_AF-A0A545SGS7-F1
#
_entry.id   AF-A0A545SGS7-F1
#
_cell.length_a   1.000
_cell.length_b   1.000
_cell.length_c   1.000
_cell.angle_alpha   90.00
_cell.angle_beta   90.00
_cell.angle_gamma   90.00
#
_symmetry.space_group_name_H-M   'P 1'
#
loop_
_entity.id
_entity.type
_entity.pdbx_description
1 polymer ?
#
loop_
_entity_poly.entity_id
_entity_poly.type
_entity_poly.pdbx_seq_one_letter_code
_entity_poly.pdbx_strand_id
1 'polypeptide(L)' 'MDGSDDERQAAYRALFEVSFDKKTLEEVSSSINKAWVLGSEHFKSRIAAQLNRRSSPFPKGGDRKSGQREGA' A
#
# COMPACT_ATOMS: atom_id res chain seq x y z
N MET A 1 38.45 -3.18 12.64
CA MET A 1 37.93 -4.17 11.70
C MET A 1 36.43 -4.00 11.74
N ASP A 2 35.91 -3.22 10.79
CA ASP A 2 34.52 -3.38 10.36
C ASP A 2 34.29 -4.87 10.09
N GLY A 3 33.18 -5.40 10.63
CA GLY A 3 32.85 -6.81 10.45
C GLY A 3 32.86 -7.17 8.97
N SER A 4 33.30 -8.38 8.65
CA SER A 4 33.40 -8.85 7.26
C SER A 4 32.08 -8.62 6.52
N ASP A 5 32.10 -8.61 5.18
CA ASP A 5 30.88 -8.43 4.38
C ASP A 5 29.75 -9.40 4.81
N ASP A 6 30.10 -10.60 5.28
CA ASP A 6 29.14 -11.59 5.79
C ASP A 6 28.57 -11.22 7.16
N GLU A 7 29.41 -10.74 8.10
CA GLU A 7 28.95 -10.28 9.42
C GLU A 7 28.04 -9.06 9.30
N ARG A 8 28.38 -8.13 8.40
CA ARG A 8 27.53 -6.97 8.10
C ARG A 8 26.19 -7.40 7.52
N GLN A 9 26.18 -8.33 6.57
CA GLN A 9 24.95 -8.86 5.99
C GLN A 9 24.07 -9.57 7.03
N ALA A 10 24.67 -10.39 7.89
CA ALA A 10 23.96 -11.09 8.96
C ALA A 10 23.29 -10.09 9.92
N ALA A 11 24.02 -9.06 10.34
CA ALA A 11 23.49 -7.99 11.19
C ALA A 11 22.31 -7.26 10.54
N TYR A 12 22.40 -6.92 9.24
CA TYR A 12 21.29 -6.31 8.51
C TYR A 12 20.06 -7.21 8.44
N ARG A 13 20.23 -8.52 8.20
CA ARG A 13 19.11 -9.45 8.17
C ARG A 13 18.44 -9.61 9.53
N ALA A 14 19.22 -9.63 10.61
CA ALA A 14 18.69 -9.70 11.97
C ALA A 14 17.78 -8.51 12.33
N LEU A 15 18.03 -7.32 11.77
CA LEU A 15 17.13 -6.16 11.95
C LEU A 15 15.72 -6.38 11.36
N PHE A 16 15.58 -7.30 10.41
CA PHE A 16 14.33 -7.62 9.73
C PHE A 16 13.80 -9.01 10.09
N GLU A 17 14.28 -9.61 11.19
CA GLU A 17 13.78 -10.88 11.73
C GLU A 17 12.40 -10.72 12.43
N VAL A 18 11.61 -9.75 11.94
CA VAL A 18 10.26 -9.46 12.40
C VAL A 18 9.31 -9.89 11.29
N SER A 19 8.44 -10.86 11.59
CA SER A 19 7.41 -11.28 10.63
C SER A 19 6.31 -10.22 10.56
N PHE A 20 6.23 -9.52 9.43
CA PHE A 20 5.05 -8.70 9.13
C PHE A 20 3.93 -9.61 8.62
N ASP A 21 2.69 -9.30 9.00
CA ASP A 21 1.56 -9.95 8.37
C ASP A 21 1.48 -9.56 6.88
N LYS A 22 1.00 -10.49 6.06
CA LYS A 22 0.93 -10.31 4.60
C LYS A 22 0.11 -9.07 4.21
N LYS A 23 -0.96 -8.77 4.94
CA LYS A 23 -1.87 -7.67 4.64
C LYS A 23 -1.17 -6.31 4.85
N THR A 24 -0.41 -6.17 5.94
CA THR A 24 0.41 -4.99 6.23
C THR A 24 1.45 -4.78 5.13
N LEU A 25 2.12 -5.86 4.70
CA LEU A 25 3.13 -5.78 3.65
C LEU A 25 2.55 -5.39 2.29
N GLU A 26 1.35 -5.88 1.97
CA GLU A 26 0.57 -5.48 0.79
C GLU A 26 0.13 -4.01 0.86
N GLU A 27 -0.34 -3.54 2.02
CA GLU A 27 -0.77 -2.15 2.20
C GLU A 27 0.40 -1.17 2.04
N VAL A 28 1.54 -1.47 2.66
CA VAL A 28 2.78 -0.70 2.51
C VAL A 28 3.22 -0.68 1.05
N SER A 29 3.31 -1.85 0.40
CA SER A 29 3.75 -1.97 -0.99
C SER A 29 2.82 -1.24 -1.96
N SER A 30 1.50 -1.38 -1.79
CA SER A 30 0.52 -0.67 -2.62
C SER A 30 0.59 0.84 -2.42
N SER A 31 0.87 1.30 -1.19
CA SER A 31 0.96 2.73 -0.88
C SER A 31 2.20 3.35 -1.50
N ILE A 32 3.37 2.70 -1.36
CA ILE A 32 4.64 3.16 -1.94
C ILE A 32 4.55 3.21 -3.48
N ASN A 33 4.15 2.11 -4.12
CA ASN A 33 4.13 2.01 -5.58
C ASN A 33 3.18 3.00 -6.26
N LYS A 34 2.17 3.48 -5.53
CA LYS A 34 1.14 4.38 -6.06
C LYS A 34 1.26 5.80 -5.51
N ALA A 35 2.30 6.06 -4.70
CA ALA A 35 2.48 7.30 -3.95
C ALA A 35 1.20 7.72 -3.20
N TRP A 36 0.56 6.74 -2.55
CA TRP A 36 -0.60 6.91 -1.68
C TRP A 36 -0.15 6.98 -0.22
N VAL A 37 -1.00 7.60 0.60
CA VAL A 37 -0.72 7.81 2.01
C VAL A 37 -1.10 6.55 2.78
N LEU A 38 -0.18 6.05 3.61
CA LEU A 38 -0.44 4.95 4.54
C LEU A 38 -1.18 5.46 5.79
N GLY A 39 -2.08 4.66 6.36
CA GLY A 39 -2.75 4.96 7.63
C GLY A 39 -4.27 4.90 7.55
N SER A 40 -4.95 5.45 8.57
CA SER A 40 -6.41 5.44 8.64
C SER A 40 -7.05 6.33 7.56
N GLU A 41 -8.30 6.05 7.20
CA GLU A 41 -9.05 6.86 6.24
C GLU A 41 -9.19 8.32 6.70
N HIS A 42 -9.35 8.56 8.01
CA HIS A 42 -9.33 9.91 8.56
C HIS A 42 -7.99 10.61 8.26
N PHE A 43 -6.86 9.94 8.48
CA PHE A 43 -5.56 10.52 8.22
C PHE A 43 -5.37 10.82 6.72
N LYS A 44 -5.72 9.87 5.85
CA LYS A 44 -5.66 10.03 4.39
C LYS A 44 -6.51 11.20 3.90
N SER A 45 -7.72 11.39 4.46
CA SER A 45 -8.61 12.50 4.12
C SER A 45 -8.01 13.86 4.49
N ARG A 46 -7.44 13.99 5.69
CA ARG A 46 -6.76 15.24 6.10
C ARG A 46 -5.57 15.57 5.19
N ILE A 47 -4.75 14.58 4.87
CA ILE A 47 -3.57 14.80 4.01
C ILE A 47 -4.00 15.17 2.58
N ALA A 48 -5.08 14.57 2.06
CA ALA A 48 -5.62 14.96 0.76
C ALA A 48 -6.08 16.43 0.72
N ALA A 49 -6.76 16.88 1.79
CA ALA A 49 -7.19 18.27 1.92
C ALA A 49 -6.01 19.24 2.00
N GLN A 50 -4.93 18.88 2.72
CA GLN A 50 -3.73 19.71 2.85
C GLN A 50 -2.90 19.78 1.57
N LEU A 51 -2.73 18.66 0.87
CA LEU A 51 -1.93 18.59 -0.35
C LEU A 51 -2.72 19.03 -1.61
N ASN A 52 -4.02 19.28 -1.47
CA ASN A 52 -4.96 19.43 -2.59
C ASN A 52 -4.78 18.35 -3.68
N ARG A 53 -4.39 17.14 -3.25
CA ARG A 53 -4.02 16.00 -4.09
C ARG A 53 -4.66 14.75 -3.51
N ARG A 54 -5.04 13.81 -4.37
CA ARG A 54 -5.61 12.54 -3.94
C ARG A 54 -4.62 11.71 -3.12
N SER A 55 -5.13 11.12 -2.04
CA SER A 55 -4.40 10.20 -1.16
C SER A 55 -4.86 8.74 -1.27
N SER A 56 -5.90 8.46 -2.07
CA SER A 56 -6.51 7.13 -2.23
C SER A 56 -7.07 6.91 -3.65
N PRO A 57 -7.25 5.64 -4.09
CA PRO A 57 -7.88 5.32 -5.38
C PRO A 57 -9.36 5.69 -5.39
N PHE A 58 -9.89 5.90 -6.59
CA PHE A 58 -11.34 5.95 -6.76
C PHE A 58 -12.00 4.61 -6.41
N PRO A 59 -13.22 4.63 -5.86
CA PRO A 59 -14.08 3.46 -5.89
C PRO A 59 -14.19 2.98 -7.33
N LYS A 60 -13.87 1.71 -7.59
CA LYS A 60 -14.08 1.14 -8.92
C LYS A 60 -15.59 1.10 -9.18
N GLY A 61 -16.03 1.74 -10.26
CA GLY A 61 -17.45 1.88 -10.60
C GLY A 61 -18.16 0.52 -10.73
N GLY A 62 -19.40 0.48 -10.24
CA GLY A 62 -20.15 -0.76 -10.09
C GLY A 62 -21.67 -0.59 -9.98
N ASP A 63 -22.27 0.23 -10.85
CA ASP A 63 -23.67 0.00 -11.27
C ASP A 63 -23.64 -0.50 -12.71
N ARG A 64 -23.05 -1.68 -12.92
CA ARG A 64 -23.31 -2.42 -14.16
C ARG A 64 -24.72 -2.99 -14.06
N LYS A 65 -25.74 -2.14 -14.26
CA LYS A 65 -27.02 -2.60 -14.77
C LYS A 65 -26.79 -3.09 -16.20
N SER A 66 -26.16 -4.25 -16.35
CA SER A 66 -26.26 -5.03 -17.58
C SER A 66 -27.69 -5.56 -17.63
N GLY A 67 -28.61 -4.69 -18.06
CA GLY A 67 -29.95 -5.09 -18.44
C GLY A 67 -29.84 -6.20 -19.46
N GLN A 68 -30.58 -7.27 -19.19
CA GLN A 68 -30.70 -8.45 -20.04
C GLN A 68 -30.86 -8.03 -21.50
N ARG A 69 -29.98 -8.51 -22.38
CA ARG A 69 -30.25 -8.52 -23.81
C ARG A 69 -31.04 -9.80 -24.09
N GLU A 70 -32.36 -9.69 -24.08
CA GLU A 70 -33.24 -10.67 -24.71
C GLU A 70 -33.26 -10.43 -26.23
N GLY A 71 -33.06 -11.49 -27.02
CA GLY A 71 -33.61 -11.69 -28.37
C GLY A 71 -33.18 -10.77 -29.52
N ALA A 72 -32.41 -11.32 -30.46
CA ALA A 72 -32.61 -11.17 -31.90
C ALA A 72 -31.93 -12.32 -32.64
#